data_AF-A0A2K3JEM4-F1
#
_entry.id   AF-A0A2K3JEM4-F1
#
_cell.length_a   1.000
_cell.length_b   1.000
_cell.length_c   1.000
_cell.angle_alpha   90.00
_cell.angle_beta   90.00
_cell.angle_gamma   90.00
#
_symmetry.space_group_name_H-M   'P 1'
#
loop_
_entity.id
_entity.type
_entity.pdbx_description
1 polymer ?
#
loop_
_entity_poly.entity_id
_entity_poly.type
_entity_poly.pdbx_seq_one_letter_code
_entity_poly.pdbx_strand_id
1 'polypeptide(L)'
;MIVDDDPDVLITIRELFESEGFEVFTVPCGKDCIEELENGFKGVILMDIMMPHMDGWTTIRQMVTKGLNKGNIIFMISDNHECDWK
;
A
#
# COMPACT_ATOMS: atom_id res chain seq x y z
N MET A 1 1.92 -5.27 -4.18
CA MET A 1 2.63 -4.06 -3.72
C MET A 1 2.08 -3.66 -2.37
N ILE A 2 2.96 -3.34 -1.42
CA ILE A 2 2.63 -2.87 -0.07
C ILE A 2 3.07 -1.40 0.02
N VAL A 3 2.19 -0.55 0.57
CA VAL A 3 2.39 0.89 0.72
C VAL A 3 2.13 1.26 2.16
N ASP A 4 3.20 1.62 2.87
CA ASP A 4 3.20 1.92 4.30
C ASP A 4 4.43 2.79 4.59
N ASP A 5 4.34 3.79 5.48
CA ASP A 5 5.50 4.63 5.82
C ASP A 5 6.38 4.02 6.92
N ASP A 6 5.90 2.98 7.61
CA ASP A 6 6.68 2.24 8.59
C ASP A 6 7.56 1.16 7.90
N PRO A 7 8.90 1.31 7.93
CA PRO A 7 9.80 0.34 7.32
C PRO A 7 9.72 -1.05 7.97
N ASP A 8 9.39 -1.15 9.26
CA ASP A 8 9.28 -2.44 9.94
C ASP A 8 8.05 -3.20 9.45
N VAL A 9 6.93 -2.51 9.18
CA VAL A 9 5.74 -3.09 8.56
C VAL A 9 6.05 -3.58 7.14
N LEU A 10 6.72 -2.76 6.33
CA LEU A 10 7.11 -3.14 4.97
C LEU A 10 7.99 -4.41 4.94
N ILE A 11 8.99 -4.50 5.83
CA ILE A 11 9.88 -5.67 5.93
C ILE A 11 9.07 -6.89 6.37
N THR A 12 8.28 -6.77 7.44
CA THR A 12 7.54 -7.89 8.03
C THR A 12 6.55 -8.49 7.03
N ILE A 13 5.74 -7.65 6.36
CA ILE A 13 4.74 -8.15 5.41
C ILE A 13 5.43 -8.68 4.14
N ARG A 14 6.54 -8.07 3.69
CA ARG A 14 7.34 -8.62 2.59
C ARG A 14 7.80 -10.04 2.90
N GLU A 15 8.50 -10.23 4.02
CA GLU A 15 9.05 -11.54 4.37
C GLU A 15 7.96 -12.60 4.49
N LEU A 16 6.82 -12.24 5.09
CA LEU A 16 5.66 -13.11 5.21
C LEU A 16 5.14 -13.55 3.83
N PHE A 17 4.87 -12.62 2.92
CA PHE A 17 4.31 -12.95 1.61
C PHE A 17 5.32 -13.60 0.67
N GLU A 18 6.60 -13.22 0.72
CA GLU A 18 7.65 -13.89 -0.05
C GLU A 18 7.83 -15.34 0.43
N SER A 19 7.68 -15.62 1.73
CA SER A 19 7.73 -17.00 2.26
C SER A 19 6.60 -17.90 1.74
N GLU A 20 5.47 -17.29 1.37
CA GLU A 20 4.32 -17.96 0.73
C GLU A 20 4.44 -18.01 -0.81
N GLY A 21 5.56 -17.53 -1.37
CA GLY A 21 5.87 -17.60 -2.80
C GLY A 21 5.33 -16.44 -3.65
N PHE A 22 4.90 -15.34 -3.03
CA PHE A 22 4.49 -14.13 -3.76
C PHE A 22 5.69 -13.25 -4.14
N GLU A 23 5.59 -12.56 -5.29
CA GLU A 23 6.50 -11.47 -5.63
C GLU A 23 6.01 -10.17 -4.97
N VAL A 24 6.85 -9.56 -4.13
CA VAL A 24 6.44 -8.45 -3.26
C VAL A 24 7.24 -7.18 -3.51
N PHE A 25 6.55 -6.18 -4.03
CA PHE A 25 7.03 -4.80 -4.13
C PHE A 25 6.59 -4.00 -2.89
N THR A 26 7.49 -3.21 -2.30
CA THR A 26 7.17 -2.31 -1.17
C THR A 26 7.54 -0.89 -1.57
N VAL A 27 6.73 0.07 -1.18
CA VAL A 27 7.03 1.50 -1.37
C VAL A 27 6.65 2.28 -0.10
N PRO A 28 7.45 3.27 0.32
CA PRO A 28 7.28 3.95 1.60
C PRO A 28 6.22 5.06 1.58
N CYS A 29 5.68 5.40 0.40
CA CYS A 29 4.66 6.43 0.31
C CYS A 29 3.77 6.25 -0.92
N GLY A 30 2.62 6.93 -0.90
CA GLY A 30 1.66 6.87 -1.99
C GLY A 30 2.18 7.45 -3.32
N LYS A 31 3.15 8.38 -3.31
CA LYS A 31 3.73 8.93 -4.55
C LYS A 31 4.47 7.85 -5.33
N ASP A 32 5.28 7.07 -4.63
CA ASP A 32 6.04 5.96 -5.21
C ASP A 32 5.09 4.86 -5.71
N CYS A 33 3.98 4.62 -4.99
CA CYS A 33 2.92 3.73 -5.46
C CYS A 33 2.32 4.19 -6.80
N ILE A 34 2.04 5.48 -6.96
CA ILE A 34 1.54 6.02 -8.23
C ILE A 34 2.56 5.84 -9.35
N GLU A 35 3.86 6.07 -9.08
CA GLU A 35 4.93 5.88 -10.06
C GLU A 35 5.00 4.42 -10.54
N GLU A 36 4.93 3.45 -9.62
CA GLU A 36 4.90 2.01 -9.99
C GLU A 36 3.68 1.64 -10.83
N LEU A 37 2.51 2.24 -10.52
CA LEU A 37 1.30 2.03 -11.31
C LEU A 37 1.40 2.62 -12.72
N GLU A 38 2.05 3.78 -12.86
CA GLU A 38 2.33 4.41 -14.16
C GLU A 38 3.37 3.61 -14.96
N ASN A 39 4.32 2.97 -14.28
CA ASN A 39 5.29 2.04 -14.87
C ASN A 39 4.68 0.69 -15.27
N GLY A 40 3.39 0.47 -15.00
CA GLY A 40 2.63 -0.68 -15.50
C GLY A 40 2.41 -1.78 -14.48
N PHE A 41 2.63 -1.53 -13.18
CA PHE A 41 2.28 -2.49 -12.14
C PHE A 41 0.81 -2.95 -12.24
N LYS A 42 0.60 -4.26 -12.18
CA LYS A 42 -0.71 -4.91 -12.12
C LYS A 42 -0.71 -5.99 -11.05
N GLY A 43 -1.66 -5.94 -10.13
CA GLY A 43 -1.81 -6.95 -9.09
C GLY A 43 -2.61 -6.47 -7.89
N VAL A 44 -2.19 -6.91 -6.70
CA VAL A 44 -2.79 -6.54 -5.42
C VAL A 44 -1.98 -5.41 -4.78
N ILE A 45 -2.68 -4.40 -4.28
CA ILE A 45 -2.11 -3.26 -3.56
C ILE A 45 -2.64 -3.29 -2.14
N LEU A 46 -1.75 -3.35 -1.17
CA LEU A 46 -2.03 -3.20 0.25
C LEU A 46 -1.62 -1.77 0.62
N MET A 47 -2.59 -0.92 0.94
CA MET A 47 -2.39 0.51 1.19
C MET A 47 -2.76 0.83 2.62
N ASP A 48 -1.81 1.33 3.41
CA ASP A 48 -2.15 1.97 4.67
C ASP A 48 -2.82 3.33 4.42
N ILE A 49 -3.91 3.57 5.15
CA ILE A 49 -4.62 4.85 5.15
C ILE A 49 -3.94 5.84 6.09
N MET A 50 -3.34 5.38 7.19
CA MET A 50 -2.90 6.20 8.32
C MET A 50 -1.45 6.71 8.19
N MET A 51 -1.06 7.20 7.01
CA MET A 51 0.27 7.78 6.79
C MET A 51 0.33 9.28 7.15
N PRO A 52 1.31 9.75 7.96
CA PRO A 52 1.42 11.13 8.42
C PRO A 52 1.79 12.15 7.33
N HIS A 53 2.39 11.71 6.22
CA HIS A 53 2.94 12.60 5.19
C HIS A 53 2.12 12.65 3.88
N MET A 54 1.47 11.54 3.51
CA MET A 54 0.62 11.48 2.33
C MET A 54 -0.56 10.56 2.61
N ASP A 55 -1.71 11.16 2.87
CA ASP A 55 -2.96 10.48 3.19
C ASP A 55 -3.30 9.42 2.12
N GLY A 56 -3.45 8.15 2.53
CA GLY A 56 -3.80 7.04 1.64
C GLY A 56 -5.06 7.31 0.82
N TRP A 57 -5.99 8.13 1.33
CA TRP A 57 -7.15 8.61 0.59
C TRP A 57 -6.79 9.44 -0.64
N THR A 58 -5.79 10.32 -0.50
CA THR A 58 -5.30 11.14 -1.61
C THR A 58 -4.69 10.26 -2.70
N THR A 59 -3.92 9.24 -2.31
CA THR A 59 -3.35 8.25 -3.24
C THR A 59 -4.43 7.57 -4.06
N ILE A 60 -5.47 7.03 -3.40
CA ILE A 60 -6.57 6.33 -4.07
C ILE A 60 -7.32 7.28 -5.01
N ARG A 61 -7.58 8.52 -4.58
CA ARG A 61 -8.23 9.52 -5.43
C ARG A 61 -7.41 9.80 -6.69
N GLN A 62 -6.09 9.90 -6.58
CA GLN A 62 -5.20 10.07 -7.72
C GLN A 62 -5.23 8.83 -8.64
N MET A 63 -5.19 7.62 -8.08
CA MET A 63 -5.29 6.38 -8.85
C MET A 63 -6.56 6.33 -9.69
N VAL A 64 -7.72 6.66 -9.09
CA VAL A 64 -9.01 6.68 -9.79
C VAL A 64 -9.04 7.76 -10.86
N THR A 65 -8.60 8.98 -10.53
CA THR A 65 -8.59 10.12 -11.46
C THR A 65 -7.71 9.84 -12.68
N LYS A 66 -6.57 9.17 -12.48
CA LYS A 66 -5.65 8.77 -13.55
C LYS A 66 -6.04 7.45 -14.24
N GLY A 67 -7.08 6.75 -13.75
CA GLY A 67 -7.51 5.44 -14.28
C GLY A 67 -6.55 4.29 -14.00
N LEU A 68 -5.62 4.46 -13.05
CA LEU A 68 -4.59 3.49 -12.66
C LEU A 68 -5.14 2.35 -11.80
N ASN A 69 -6.35 2.50 -11.27
CA ASN A 69 -7.05 1.45 -10.52
C ASN A 69 -7.51 0.27 -11.39
N LYS A 70 -7.54 0.41 -12.72
CA LYS A 70 -8.00 -0.66 -13.63
C LYS A 70 -7.04 -1.84 -13.61
N GLY A 71 -7.56 -3.02 -13.31
CA GLY A 71 -6.79 -4.27 -13.24
C GLY A 71 -6.00 -4.45 -11.94
N ASN A 72 -6.24 -3.59 -10.94
CA ASN A 72 -5.61 -3.68 -9.63
C ASN A 72 -6.69 -3.92 -8.56
N ILE A 73 -6.42 -4.83 -7.62
CA ILE A 73 -7.23 -5.01 -6.41
C ILE A 73 -6.57 -4.19 -5.30
N ILE A 74 -7.35 -3.34 -4.63
CA ILE A 74 -6.83 -2.43 -3.61
C ILE A 74 -7.46 -2.84 -2.27
N PHE A 75 -6.62 -3.28 -1.34
CA PHE A 75 -6.96 -3.45 0.06
C PHE A 75 -6.47 -2.24 0.84
N MET A 76 -7.40 -1.56 1.49
CA MET A 76 -7.07 -0.50 2.42
C MET A 76 -6.94 -1.10 3.81
N ILE A 77 -5.82 -0.85 4.46
CA ILE A 77 -5.63 -1.11 5.88
C ILE A 77 -5.73 0.23 6.58
N SER A 78 -6.42 0.24 7.72
CA SER A 78 -6.39 1.37 8.64
C SER A 78 -6.10 0.81 10.02
N ASP A 79 -5.18 1.43 10.75
CA ASP A 79 -5.15 1.23 12.18
C ASP A 79 -6.38 1.90 12.82
N ASN A 80 -6.98 1.22 13.78
CA ASN A 80 -8.03 1.77 14.62
C ASN A 80 -7.39 1.91 16.00
N HIS A 81 -7.06 3.14 16.42
CA HIS A 81 -6.51 3.45 17.74
C HIS A 81 -7.53 3.22 18.89
N GLU A 82 -8.18 2.06 18.92
CA GLU A 82 -8.87 1.49 20.08
C GLU A 82 -8.59 -0.02 20.13
N CYS A 83 -7.41 -0.37 20.62
CA CYS A 83 -7.21 -1.64 21.32
C CYS A 83 -6.39 -1.34 22.58
N ASP A 84 -7.05 -0.71 23.55
CA ASP A 84 -6.64 -0.76 24.95
C ASP A 84 -6.67 -2.23 25.40
N TRP A 85 -5.52 -2.89 25.32
CA TRP A 85 -5.29 -4.16 26.01
C TRP A 85 -4.73 -3.98 27.42
N LYS A 86 -4.78 -2.77 27.99
CA LYS A 86 -4.50 -2.52 29.42
C LYS A 86 -5.26 -1.33 29.98
#